data_AF-A0A954JMA3-F1
#
_entry.id   AF-A0A954JMA3-F1
#
_cell.length_a   1.000
_cell.length_b   1.000
_cell.length_c   1.000
_cell.angle_alpha   90.00
_cell.angle_beta   90.00
_cell.angle_gamma   90.00
#
_symmetry.space_group_name_H-M   'P 1'
#
loop_
_entity.id
_entity.type
_entity.pdbx_description
1 polymer ?
#
loop_
_entity_poly.entity_id
_entity_poly.type
_entity_poly.pdbx_seq_one_letter_code
_entity_poly.pdbx_strand_id
1 'polypeptide(L)'
;MWPHENPWPLIFVLGMLATGCFVAWYQRGQGKYLMGIFAAFLLAGLVWYGEKVWVTPRERVEADILAITAAFQQGNLEQTQKFISSQAQDLRRLVQAGLMVADVQDDMRVSDISVEMLSQNTRAKSRFRVNATVKLKANTEFVQYQPTRWEAKWQLEGGEWKMIDIFELDPITGERLDRVDHLRDFLRFQGSAIFSGQQ
;
A
#
# COMPACT_ATOMS: atom_id res chain seq x y z
N MET A 1 12.99 16.06 -19.87
CA MET A 1 12.58 15.94 -18.46
C MET A 1 11.26 16.68 -18.34
N TRP A 2 10.14 15.98 -18.23
CA TRP A 2 8.81 16.58 -18.30
C TRP A 2 8.35 17.03 -16.90
N PRO A 3 7.63 18.17 -16.75
CA PRO A 3 7.27 18.77 -15.45
C PRO A 3 6.38 17.94 -14.49
N HIS A 4 5.94 16.74 -14.85
CA HIS A 4 5.15 15.89 -13.95
C HIS A 4 5.98 14.94 -13.08
N GLU A 5 7.26 14.70 -13.41
CA GLU A 5 8.10 13.75 -12.66
C GLU A 5 8.97 14.42 -11.58
N ASN A 6 9.17 15.73 -11.63
CA ASN A 6 9.97 16.44 -10.64
C ASN A 6 9.53 17.92 -10.51
N PRO A 7 8.85 18.30 -9.42
CA PRO A 7 8.30 19.66 -9.24
C PRO A 7 9.34 20.69 -8.76
N TRP A 8 10.48 20.23 -8.25
CA TRP A 8 11.55 21.09 -7.73
C TRP A 8 12.04 22.17 -8.71
N PRO A 9 12.31 21.88 -9.99
CA PRO A 9 12.76 22.89 -10.94
C PRO A 9 11.77 24.05 -11.10
N LEU A 10 10.46 23.76 -11.07
CA LEU A 10 9.41 24.78 -11.20
C LEU A 10 9.35 25.66 -9.96
N ILE A 11 9.46 25.07 -8.76
CA ILE A 11 9.53 25.80 -7.49
C ILE A 11 10.79 26.69 -7.45
N PHE A 12 11.93 26.22 -7.95
CA PHE A 12 13.16 27.02 -8.03
C PHE A 12 13.01 28.23 -8.97
N VAL A 13 12.41 28.05 -10.15
CA VAL A 13 12.16 29.15 -11.09
C VAL A 13 11.20 30.18 -10.49
N LEU A 14 10.12 29.74 -9.83
CA LEU A 14 9.19 30.63 -9.14
C LEU A 14 9.86 31.37 -7.98
N GLY A 15 10.74 30.70 -7.22
CA GLY A 15 11.55 31.30 -6.16
C GLY A 15 12.53 32.36 -6.69
N MET A 16 13.18 32.11 -7.83
CA MET A 16 14.05 33.11 -8.47
C MET A 16 13.25 34.34 -8.94
N LEU A 17 12.06 34.13 -9.53
CA LEU A 17 11.16 35.22 -9.93
C LEU A 17 10.69 36.03 -8.72
N ALA A 18 10.29 35.38 -7.64
CA ALA A 18 9.90 36.04 -6.39
C ALA A 18 11.06 36.89 -5.83
N THR A 19 12.28 36.35 -5.85
CA THR A 19 13.49 37.05 -5.40
C THR A 19 13.80 38.27 -6.28
N GLY A 20 13.68 38.15 -7.60
CA GLY A 20 13.84 39.27 -8.54
C GLY A 20 12.79 40.37 -8.32
N CYS A 21 11.53 40.00 -8.10
CA CYS A 21 10.48 40.95 -7.74
C CYS A 21 10.71 41.61 -6.37
N PHE A 22 11.24 40.88 -5.39
CA PHE A 22 11.60 41.41 -4.07
C PHE A 22 12.71 42.45 -4.16
N VAL A 23 13.79 42.18 -4.91
CA VAL A 23 14.87 43.14 -5.13
C VAL A 23 14.37 44.38 -5.86
N ALA A 24 13.53 44.22 -6.88
CA ALA A 24 12.93 45.34 -7.62
C ALA A 24 11.97 46.17 -6.75
N TRP A 25 11.21 45.53 -5.85
CA TRP A 25 10.38 46.20 -4.87
C TRP A 25 11.22 47.01 -3.88
N TYR A 26 12.26 46.40 -3.30
CA TYR A 26 13.13 47.04 -2.31
C TYR A 26 13.78 48.32 -2.86
N GLN A 27 14.09 48.36 -4.15
CA GLN A 27 14.68 49.54 -4.79
C GLN A 27 13.67 50.62 -5.21
N ARG A 28 12.42 50.25 -5.54
CA ARG A 28 11.46 51.19 -6.17
C ARG A 28 10.24 51.52 -5.30
N GLY A 29 9.94 50.75 -4.25
CA GLY A 29 8.81 50.96 -3.35
C GLY A 29 7.41 50.86 -3.97
N GLN A 30 7.29 50.43 -5.23
CA GLN A 30 6.02 50.42 -5.95
C GLN A 30 5.17 49.18 -5.61
N GLY A 31 3.90 49.38 -5.24
CA GLY A 31 2.99 48.31 -4.79
C GLY A 31 2.75 47.18 -5.80
N LYS A 32 2.95 47.42 -7.10
CA LYS A 32 2.84 46.39 -8.14
C LYS A 32 3.84 45.23 -7.96
N TYR A 33 4.99 45.46 -7.34
CA TYR A 33 5.96 44.40 -7.07
C TYR A 33 5.56 43.53 -5.88
N LEU A 34 4.83 44.07 -4.89
CA LEU A 34 4.23 43.28 -3.80
C LEU A 34 3.17 42.31 -4.34
N MET A 35 2.35 42.75 -5.30
CA MET A 35 1.43 41.86 -6.01
C MET A 35 2.16 40.73 -6.75
N GLY A 36 3.31 41.03 -7.38
CA GLY A 36 4.14 40.02 -8.04
C GLY A 36 4.70 38.98 -7.07
N ILE A 37 5.19 39.41 -5.89
CA ILE A 37 5.68 38.51 -4.83
C ILE A 37 4.54 37.63 -4.32
N PHE A 38 3.38 38.22 -4.02
CA PHE A 38 2.22 37.48 -3.54
C PHE A 38 1.74 36.45 -4.58
N ALA A 39 1.66 36.83 -5.86
CA ALA A 39 1.31 35.92 -6.94
C ALA A 39 2.32 34.77 -7.09
N ALA A 40 3.62 35.05 -6.97
CA ALA A 40 4.66 34.02 -7.04
C ALA A 40 4.58 33.03 -5.88
N PHE A 41 4.36 33.50 -4.64
CA PHE A 41 4.14 32.62 -3.49
C PHE A 41 2.85 31.80 -3.61
N LEU A 42 1.78 32.41 -4.12
CA LEU A 42 0.50 31.72 -4.32
C LEU A 42 0.65 30.61 -5.38
N LEU A 43 1.33 30.88 -6.49
CA LEU A 43 1.65 29.86 -7.50
C LEU A 43 2.56 28.76 -6.96
N ALA A 44 3.58 29.10 -6.17
CA ALA A 44 4.43 28.10 -5.53
C ALA A 44 3.63 27.22 -4.55
N GLY A 45 2.72 27.82 -3.78
CA GLY A 45 1.81 27.10 -2.90
C GLY A 45 0.87 26.16 -3.66
N LEU A 46 0.33 26.60 -4.81
CA LEU A 46 -0.52 25.76 -5.67
C LEU A 46 0.26 24.59 -6.28
N VAL A 47 1.50 24.79 -6.71
CA VAL A 47 2.37 23.71 -7.22
C VAL A 47 2.67 22.70 -6.13
N TRP A 48 3.04 23.18 -4.93
CA TRP A 48 3.29 22.33 -3.77
C TRP A 48 2.04 21.56 -3.34
N TYR A 49 0.87 22.20 -3.37
CA TYR A 49 -0.40 21.54 -3.08
C TYR A 49 -0.76 20.50 -4.14
N GLY A 50 -0.53 20.79 -5.42
CA GLY A 50 -0.75 19.86 -6.53
C GLY A 50 0.08 18.59 -6.39
N GLU A 51 1.32 18.71 -5.93
CA GLU A 51 2.19 17.57 -5.62
C GLU A 51 1.62 16.71 -4.48
N LYS A 52 1.12 17.34 -3.41
CA LYS A 52 0.48 16.63 -2.28
C LYS A 52 -0.81 15.90 -2.66
N VAL A 53 -1.52 16.36 -3.69
CA VAL A 53 -2.75 15.74 -4.16
C VAL A 53 -2.47 14.53 -5.08
N TRP A 54 -1.27 14.44 -5.66
CA TRP A 54 -0.92 13.39 -6.61
C TRP A 54 -0.39 12.14 -5.92
N VAL A 55 -1.26 11.39 -5.24
CA VAL A 55 -0.90 10.04 -4.74
C VAL A 55 -0.61 9.16 -5.94
N THR A 56 0.64 8.73 -6.07
CA THR A 56 1.03 7.85 -7.18
C THR A 56 0.36 6.48 -7.02
N PRO A 57 0.09 5.74 -8.11
CA PRO A 57 -0.47 4.39 -8.02
C PRO A 57 0.35 3.47 -7.11
N ARG A 58 1.67 3.66 -7.09
CA ARG A 58 2.61 2.96 -6.22
C ARG A 58 2.34 3.25 -4.74
N GLU A 59 2.30 4.53 -4.35
CA GLU A 59 2.03 4.93 -2.96
C GLU A 59 0.66 4.46 -2.49
N ARG A 60 -0.33 4.40 -3.39
CA ARG A 60 -1.64 3.85 -3.06
C ARG A 60 -1.57 2.37 -2.68
N VAL A 61 -0.85 1.56 -3.47
CA VAL A 61 -0.63 0.14 -3.13
C VAL A 61 0.17 -0.01 -1.84
N GLU A 62 1.17 0.83 -1.60
CA GLU A 62 1.93 0.83 -0.34
C GLU A 62 1.03 1.15 0.87
N ALA A 63 0.15 2.15 0.75
CA ALA A 63 -0.84 2.48 1.77
C ALA A 63 -1.86 1.35 1.98
N ASP A 64 -2.31 0.69 0.91
CA ASP A 64 -3.25 -0.43 0.99
C ASP A 64 -2.63 -1.66 1.68
N ILE A 65 -1.32 -1.92 1.49
CA ILE A 65 -0.57 -2.95 2.24
C ILE A 65 -0.60 -2.64 3.74
N LEU A 66 -0.32 -1.40 4.14
CA LEU A 66 -0.35 -1.04 5.55
C LEU A 66 -1.77 -1.14 6.13
N ALA A 67 -2.77 -0.72 5.36
CA ALA A 67 -4.16 -0.75 5.79
C ALA A 67 -4.73 -2.17 5.92
N ILE A 68 -4.48 -3.07 4.95
CA ILE A 68 -4.92 -4.47 5.04
C ILE A 68 -4.26 -5.18 6.21
N THR A 69 -2.96 -4.93 6.44
CA THR A 69 -2.22 -5.53 7.55
C THR A 69 -2.77 -5.03 8.89
N ALA A 70 -2.99 -3.73 9.07
CA ALA A 70 -3.62 -3.18 10.28
C ALA A 70 -5.03 -3.73 10.52
N ALA A 71 -5.85 -3.85 9.46
CA ALA A 71 -7.18 -4.44 9.56
C ALA A 71 -7.13 -5.92 9.99
N PHE A 72 -6.15 -6.68 9.48
CA PHE A 72 -5.93 -8.07 9.85
C PHE A 72 -5.52 -8.20 11.33
N GLN A 73 -4.60 -7.36 11.82
CA GLN A 73 -4.21 -7.35 13.23
C GLN A 73 -5.39 -7.05 14.16
N GLN A 74 -6.28 -6.13 13.77
CA GLN A 74 -7.49 -5.82 14.53
C GLN A 74 -8.55 -6.93 14.48
N GLY A 75 -8.31 -8.02 13.74
CA GLY A 75 -9.29 -9.09 13.57
C GLY A 75 -10.51 -8.69 12.74
N ASN A 76 -10.45 -7.57 12.00
CA ASN A 76 -11.60 -7.02 11.29
C ASN A 76 -11.73 -7.63 9.89
N LEU A 77 -12.38 -8.78 9.82
CA LEU A 77 -12.57 -9.52 8.57
C LEU A 77 -13.23 -8.68 7.46
N GLU A 78 -14.23 -7.85 7.80
CA GLU A 78 -14.94 -7.03 6.83
C GLU A 78 -14.00 -6.00 6.18
N GLN A 79 -13.18 -5.32 7.00
CA GLN A 79 -12.20 -4.36 6.51
C GLN A 79 -11.09 -5.05 5.71
N THR A 80 -10.55 -6.17 6.18
CA THR A 80 -9.51 -6.90 5.44
C THR A 80 -10.02 -7.37 4.07
N GLN A 81 -11.27 -7.86 3.99
CA GLN A 81 -11.84 -8.32 2.71
C GLN A 81 -12.06 -7.20 1.70
N LYS A 82 -12.18 -5.93 2.11
CA LYS A 82 -12.29 -4.80 1.17
C LYS A 82 -11.05 -4.67 0.30
N PHE A 83 -9.88 -5.03 0.80
CA PHE A 83 -8.62 -4.98 0.04
C PHE A 83 -8.42 -6.18 -0.88
N ILE A 84 -9.27 -7.20 -0.81
CA ILE A 84 -9.14 -8.45 -1.58
C ILE A 84 -10.17 -8.45 -2.70
N SER A 85 -9.73 -8.82 -3.90
CA SER A 85 -10.62 -8.92 -5.06
C SER A 85 -11.82 -9.81 -4.76
N SER A 86 -12.97 -9.44 -5.31
CA SER A 86 -14.18 -10.26 -5.22
C SER A 86 -14.04 -11.59 -5.98
N GLN A 87 -13.14 -11.63 -6.97
CA GLN A 87 -12.87 -12.81 -7.79
C GLN A 87 -11.91 -13.79 -7.09
N ALA A 88 -11.09 -13.32 -6.15
CA ALA A 88 -10.12 -14.13 -5.40
C ALA A 88 -10.76 -14.81 -4.17
N GLN A 89 -11.74 -15.71 -4.42
CA GLN A 89 -12.49 -16.37 -3.34
C GLN A 89 -11.65 -17.29 -2.45
N ASP A 90 -10.61 -17.89 -3.02
CA ASP A 90 -9.62 -18.69 -2.29
C ASP A 90 -8.82 -17.84 -1.31
N LEU A 91 -8.37 -16.65 -1.73
CA LEU A 91 -7.67 -15.71 -0.87
C LEU A 91 -8.56 -15.18 0.27
N ARG A 92 -9.83 -14.86 -0.03
CA ARG A 92 -10.80 -14.46 1.00
C ARG A 92 -10.99 -15.53 2.07
N ARG A 93 -11.11 -16.79 1.66
CA ARG A 93 -11.20 -17.95 2.57
C ARG A 93 -9.93 -18.12 3.39
N LEU A 94 -8.76 -17.96 2.77
CA LEU A 94 -7.46 -18.04 3.45
C LEU A 94 -7.36 -16.98 4.55
N VAL A 95 -7.74 -15.73 4.26
CA VAL A 95 -7.76 -14.65 5.26
C VAL A 95 -8.76 -14.94 6.39
N GLN A 96 -9.96 -15.42 6.05
CA GLN A 96 -10.95 -15.80 7.05
C GLN A 96 -10.44 -16.91 7.98
N ALA A 97 -9.83 -17.97 7.42
CA ALA A 97 -9.23 -19.04 8.19
C ALA A 97 -8.07 -18.53 9.07
N GLY A 98 -7.22 -17.66 8.52
CA GLY A 98 -6.14 -17.01 9.24
C GLY A 98 -6.64 -16.24 10.46
N LEU A 99 -7.66 -15.39 10.31
CA LEU A 99 -8.26 -14.61 11.41
C LEU A 99 -8.98 -15.47 12.46
N MET A 100 -9.48 -16.65 12.08
CA MET A 100 -10.12 -17.59 13.02
C MET A 100 -9.09 -18.30 13.90
N VAL A 101 -7.88 -18.54 13.41
CA VAL A 101 -6.87 -19.37 14.07
C VAL A 101 -5.77 -18.54 14.73
N ALA A 102 -5.38 -17.43 14.10
CA ALA A 102 -4.32 -16.56 14.57
C ALA A 102 -4.88 -15.38 15.38
N ASP A 103 -4.22 -15.09 16.48
CA ASP A 103 -4.32 -13.85 17.23
C ASP A 103 -2.97 -13.12 17.11
N VAL A 104 -2.97 -11.96 16.47
CA VAL A 104 -1.76 -11.20 16.18
C VAL A 104 -1.64 -10.10 17.22
N GLN A 105 -0.51 -10.08 17.94
CA GLN A 105 -0.28 -9.11 19.00
C GLN A 105 -0.04 -7.69 18.44
N ASP A 106 -0.09 -6.69 19.33
CA ASP A 106 0.09 -5.27 19.00
C ASP A 106 1.52 -4.88 18.52
N ASP A 107 2.41 -5.85 18.31
CA ASP A 107 3.80 -5.66 17.88
C ASP A 107 4.02 -5.84 16.37
N MET A 108 2.96 -6.09 15.61
CA MET A 108 3.05 -6.32 14.17
C MET A 108 3.61 -5.10 13.42
N ARG A 109 4.69 -5.32 12.68
CA ARG A 109 5.38 -4.29 11.91
C ARG A 109 5.61 -4.74 10.47
N VAL A 110 5.19 -3.88 9.53
CA VAL A 110 5.52 -4.02 8.11
C VAL A 110 6.78 -3.23 7.79
N SER A 111 7.70 -3.83 7.03
CA SER A 111 8.93 -3.19 6.58
C SER A 111 9.36 -3.66 5.20
N ASP A 112 10.36 -2.99 4.62
CA ASP A 112 10.98 -3.38 3.34
C ASP A 112 9.95 -3.51 2.20
N ILE A 113 9.03 -2.55 2.13
CA ILE A 113 7.98 -2.51 1.11
C ILE A 113 8.61 -2.06 -0.22
N SER A 114 8.47 -2.91 -1.23
CA SER A 114 8.84 -2.63 -2.60
C SER A 114 7.64 -2.91 -3.49
N VAL A 115 7.25 -1.94 -4.32
CA VAL A 115 6.11 -2.06 -5.24
C VAL A 115 6.60 -1.80 -6.65
N GLU A 116 6.36 -2.79 -7.51
CA GLU A 116 6.61 -2.75 -8.94
C GLU A 116 5.27 -2.61 -9.68
N MET A 117 5.12 -1.51 -10.41
CA MET A 117 3.94 -1.27 -11.23
C MET A 117 4.07 -2.03 -12.57
N LEU A 118 3.00 -2.70 -12.98
CA LEU A 118 2.95 -3.56 -14.16
C LEU A 118 1.76 -3.15 -15.05
N SER A 119 1.82 -3.54 -16.33
CA SER A 119 0.70 -3.39 -17.28
C SER A 119 0.12 -1.97 -17.31
N GLN A 120 0.97 -0.96 -17.57
CA GLN A 120 0.56 0.45 -17.63
C GLN A 120 -0.21 0.94 -16.38
N ASN A 121 0.26 0.55 -15.18
CA ASN A 121 -0.34 0.90 -13.88
C ASN A 121 -1.73 0.31 -13.62
N THR A 122 -2.10 -0.80 -14.28
CA THR A 122 -3.34 -1.55 -13.98
C THR A 122 -3.10 -2.80 -13.13
N ARG A 123 -1.84 -3.20 -12.99
CA ARG A 123 -1.39 -4.29 -12.13
C ARG A 123 -0.20 -3.83 -11.30
N ALA A 124 -0.02 -4.44 -10.14
CA ALA A 124 1.17 -4.21 -9.33
C ALA A 124 1.62 -5.51 -8.66
N LYS A 125 2.90 -5.56 -8.37
CA LYS A 125 3.53 -6.63 -7.62
C LYS A 125 4.24 -6.00 -6.44
N SER A 126 3.91 -6.44 -5.23
CA SER A 126 4.53 -5.92 -4.02
C SER A 126 5.30 -7.00 -3.28
N ARG A 127 6.44 -6.64 -2.70
CA ARG A 127 7.18 -7.46 -1.75
C ARG A 127 7.33 -6.69 -0.46
N PHE A 128 7.10 -7.34 0.66
CA PHE A 128 7.20 -6.72 1.98
C PHE A 128 7.51 -7.77 3.04
N ARG A 129 8.00 -7.31 4.19
CA ARG A 129 8.24 -8.13 5.37
C ARG A 129 7.20 -7.80 6.44
N VAL A 130 6.71 -8.83 7.11
CA VAL A 130 5.82 -8.70 8.27
C VAL A 130 6.50 -9.38 9.44
N ASN A 131 6.69 -8.63 10.51
CA ASN A 131 7.24 -9.12 11.76
C ASN A 131 6.16 -9.01 12.83
N ALA A 132 5.75 -10.11 13.44
CA ALA A 132 4.73 -10.09 14.47
C ALA A 132 4.88 -11.26 15.43
N THR A 133 4.36 -11.08 16.66
CA THR A 133 4.11 -12.19 17.56
C THR A 133 2.72 -12.75 17.28
N VAL A 134 2.67 -14.04 16.93
CA VAL A 134 1.42 -14.75 16.64
C VAL A 134 1.13 -15.72 17.76
N LYS A 135 -0.12 -15.72 18.23
CA LYS A 135 -0.68 -16.70 19.15
C LYS A 135 -1.75 -17.52 18.45
N LEU A 136 -1.79 -18.82 18.72
CA LEU A 136 -2.89 -19.65 18.23
C LEU A 136 -4.08 -19.53 19.18
N LYS A 137 -5.25 -19.15 18.66
CA LYS A 137 -6.47 -19.03 19.47
C LYS A 137 -6.88 -20.35 20.12
N ALA A 138 -6.58 -21.47 19.47
CA ALA A 138 -6.86 -22.81 19.99
C ALA A 138 -5.83 -23.31 21.02
N ASN A 139 -4.65 -22.69 21.09
CA ASN A 139 -3.59 -23.07 22.02
C ASN A 139 -2.85 -21.82 22.52
N THR A 140 -3.30 -21.31 23.68
CA THR A 140 -2.78 -20.10 24.31
C THR A 140 -1.32 -20.20 24.75
N GLU A 141 -0.76 -21.41 24.85
CA GLU A 141 0.66 -21.62 25.16
C GLU A 141 1.56 -21.43 23.93
N PHE A 142 1.00 -21.51 22.72
CA PHE A 142 1.75 -21.25 21.50
C PHE A 142 1.82 -19.75 21.23
N VAL A 143 2.92 -19.13 21.64
CA VAL A 143 3.24 -17.73 21.36
C VAL A 143 4.60 -17.69 20.67
N GLN A 144 4.63 -17.29 19.40
CA GLN A 144 5.88 -17.28 18.63
C GLN A 144 6.03 -15.99 17.84
N TYR A 145 7.21 -15.38 17.93
CA TYR A 145 7.63 -14.31 17.04
C TYR A 145 7.98 -14.89 15.66
N GLN A 146 7.32 -14.43 14.61
CA GLN A 146 7.49 -14.94 13.26
C GLN A 146 7.83 -13.81 12.27
N PRO A 147 9.10 -13.69 11.85
CA PRO A 147 9.46 -12.85 10.72
C PRO A 147 9.08 -13.57 9.42
N THR A 148 8.18 -12.97 8.65
CA THR A 148 7.70 -13.52 7.38
C THR A 148 7.94 -12.53 6.25
N ARG A 149 8.14 -13.05 5.04
CA ARG A 149 8.27 -12.25 3.82
C ARG A 149 7.15 -12.63 2.88
N TRP A 150 6.57 -11.64 2.22
CA TRP A 150 5.39 -11.82 1.40
C TRP A 150 5.59 -11.20 0.02
N GLU A 151 5.01 -11.85 -0.97
CA GLU A 151 4.81 -11.31 -2.31
C GLU A 151 3.30 -11.28 -2.59
N ALA A 152 2.76 -10.09 -2.87
CA ALA A 152 1.37 -9.93 -3.23
C ALA A 152 1.23 -9.41 -4.66
N LYS A 153 0.19 -9.88 -5.35
CA LYS A 153 -0.21 -9.40 -6.67
C LYS A 153 -1.48 -8.59 -6.53
N TRP A 154 -1.51 -7.46 -7.21
CA TRP A 154 -2.58 -6.48 -7.15
C TRP A 154 -3.11 -6.17 -8.54
N GLN A 155 -4.40 -5.89 -8.60
CA GLN A 155 -5.08 -5.44 -9.81
C GLN A 155 -5.98 -4.24 -9.48
N LEU A 156 -6.01 -3.28 -10.38
CA LEU A 156 -6.91 -2.14 -10.29
C LEU A 156 -8.31 -2.58 -10.73
N GLU A 157 -9.28 -2.48 -9.83
CA GLU A 157 -10.69 -2.84 -10.06
C GLU A 157 -11.58 -1.67 -9.62
N GLY A 158 -12.37 -1.09 -10.55
CA GLY A 158 -13.30 -0.01 -10.21
C GLY A 158 -12.64 1.25 -9.62
N GLY A 159 -11.35 1.47 -9.88
CA GLY A 159 -10.58 2.59 -9.32
C GLY A 159 -9.89 2.29 -7.97
N GLU A 160 -10.06 1.08 -7.44
CA GLU A 160 -9.42 0.63 -6.20
C GLU A 160 -8.44 -0.51 -6.46
N TRP A 161 -7.34 -0.55 -5.72
CA TRP A 161 -6.41 -1.66 -5.81
C TRP A 161 -6.92 -2.83 -4.98
N LYS A 162 -6.95 -4.00 -5.61
CA LYS A 162 -7.39 -5.23 -4.98
C LYS A 162 -6.28 -6.27 -5.07
N MET A 163 -5.98 -6.89 -3.93
CA MET A 163 -5.11 -8.06 -3.87
C MET A 163 -5.83 -9.23 -4.53
N ILE A 164 -5.19 -9.80 -5.54
CA ILE A 164 -5.68 -10.96 -6.28
C ILE A 164 -4.93 -12.23 -5.88
N ASP A 165 -3.73 -12.09 -5.31
CA ASP A 165 -2.90 -13.21 -4.90
C ASP A 165 -1.88 -12.82 -3.83
N ILE A 166 -1.47 -13.79 -3.02
CA ILE A 166 -0.41 -13.62 -2.01
C ILE A 166 0.38 -14.92 -1.81
N PHE A 167 1.70 -14.79 -1.65
CA PHE A 167 2.62 -15.89 -1.43
C PHE A 167 3.57 -15.56 -0.29
N GLU A 168 3.87 -16.57 0.54
CA GLU A 168 4.97 -16.48 1.49
C GLU A 168 6.29 -16.75 0.75
N LEU A 169 7.30 -15.93 1.04
CA LEU A 169 8.65 -16.08 0.54
C LEU A 169 9.58 -16.49 1.68
N ASP A 170 10.60 -17.26 1.34
CA ASP A 170 11.70 -17.55 2.25
C ASP A 170 12.39 -16.22 2.64
N PRO A 171 12.57 -15.95 3.94
CA PRO A 171 13.12 -14.68 4.40
C PRO A 171 14.59 -14.46 4.02
N ILE A 172 15.33 -15.55 3.73
CA ILE A 172 16.75 -15.57 3.37
C ILE A 172 16.91 -15.65 1.84
N THR A 173 16.34 -16.66 1.19
CA THR A 173 16.54 -16.91 -0.25
C THR A 173 15.61 -16.08 -1.12
N GLY A 174 14.45 -15.70 -0.60
CA GLY A 174 13.41 -15.00 -1.38
C GLY A 174 12.65 -15.92 -2.34
N GLU A 175 12.86 -17.23 -2.26
CA GLU A 175 12.10 -18.22 -3.02
C GLU A 175 10.69 -18.39 -2.46
N ARG A 176 9.74 -18.82 -3.28
CA ARG A 176 8.36 -19.04 -2.84
C ARG A 176 8.31 -20.26 -1.93
N LEU A 177 7.64 -20.11 -0.79
CA LEU A 177 7.33 -21.22 0.11
C LEU A 177 5.93 -21.76 -0.20
N ASP A 178 5.82 -23.08 -0.30
CA ASP A 178 4.55 -23.75 -0.63
C ASP A 178 3.57 -23.81 0.55
N ARG A 179 3.92 -23.30 1.73
CA ARG A 179 3.10 -23.39 2.95
C ARG A 179 1.69 -22.81 2.75
N VAL A 180 1.63 -21.61 2.19
CA VAL A 180 0.36 -20.90 1.93
C VAL A 180 -0.41 -21.57 0.81
N ASP A 181 0.29 -22.14 -0.17
CA ASP A 181 -0.31 -22.86 -1.29
C ASP A 181 -0.96 -24.17 -0.83
N HIS A 182 -0.29 -24.94 0.03
CA HIS A 182 -0.87 -26.13 0.64
C HIS A 182 -2.14 -25.81 1.47
N LEU A 183 -2.12 -24.73 2.26
CA LEU A 183 -3.31 -24.30 3.00
C LEU A 183 -4.44 -23.88 2.06
N ARG A 184 -4.11 -23.15 0.99
CA ARG A 184 -5.07 -22.72 -0.03
C ARG A 184 -5.71 -23.92 -0.74
N ASP A 185 -4.91 -24.91 -1.13
CA ASP A 185 -5.39 -26.12 -1.77
C ASP A 185 -6.29 -26.93 -0.82
N PHE A 186 -5.90 -27.09 0.44
CA PHE A 186 -6.75 -27.71 1.46
C PHE A 186 -8.12 -27.02 1.58
N LEU A 187 -8.14 -25.68 1.64
CA LEU A 187 -9.37 -24.88 1.70
C LEU A 187 -10.21 -24.97 0.42
N ARG A 188 -9.58 -25.17 -0.74
CA ARG A 188 -10.27 -25.42 -2.01
C ARG A 188 -10.98 -26.76 -1.99
N PHE A 189 -10.32 -27.82 -1.52
CA PHE A 189 -10.90 -29.18 -1.45
C PHE A 189 -12.01 -29.33 -0.40
N GLN A 190 -11.90 -28.69 0.78
CA GLN A 190 -13.02 -28.69 1.73
C GLN A 190 -14.25 -27.97 1.19
N GLY A 191 -14.05 -26.90 0.41
CA GLY A 191 -15.14 -26.22 -0.27
C GLY A 191 -15.87 -27.10 -1.28
N SER A 192 -15.18 -27.98 -2.01
CA SER A 192 -15.83 -28.86 -3.01
C SER A 192 -16.54 -30.06 -2.38
N ALA A 193 -16.03 -30.61 -1.28
CA ALA A 193 -16.62 -31.77 -0.61
C ALA A 193 -18.02 -31.48 0.01
N ILE A 194 -18.28 -30.24 0.42
CA ILE A 194 -19.59 -29.84 0.97
C ILE A 194 -20.65 -29.73 -0.13
N PHE A 195 -20.27 -29.42 -1.38
CA PHE A 195 -21.20 -29.34 -2.52
C PHE A 195 -21.42 -30.70 -3.23
N SER A 196 -20.56 -31.71 -3.03
CA SER A 196 -20.75 -33.04 -3.61
C SER A 196 -21.51 -34.02 -2.71
N GLY A 197 -21.86 -33.63 -1.48
CA GLY A 197 -22.60 -34.45 -0.51
C GLY A 197 -24.12 -34.23 -0.50
N GLN A 198 -24.64 -33.41 -1.40
CA GLN A 198 -26.08 -33.18 -1.60
C GLN A 198 -26.49 -33.54 -3.03
N GLN A 199 -26.42 -34.84 -3.37
CA GLN A 199 -27.19 -35.45 -4.45
C GLN A 199 -27.70 -36.81 -3.99
#